data_AF-A0A8X6GUW3-F1
#
_entry.id   AF-A0A8X6GUW3-F1
#
_cell.length_a   1.000
_cell.length_b   1.000
_cell.length_c   1.000
_cell.angle_alpha   90.00
_cell.angle_beta   90.00
_cell.angle_gamma   90.00
#
_symmetry.space_group_name_H-M   'P 1'
#
loop_
_entity.id
_entity.type
_entity.pdbx_description
1 polymer ?
#
loop_
_entity_poly.entity_id
_entity_poly.type
_entity_poly.pdbx_seq_one_letter_code
_entity_poly.pdbx_strand_id
1 'polypeptide(L)'
;MMKLRLYTCKIVLATSLVWFICGVVLMMYYTDCIGDNSAACQSFRSQKARGISIRAQKLFRLTEPPTTSADENFRYWSPVVVNSNPSHWPGEMGRAVVIPPEEEELRKEKFKLNQFNLLASDRIALNRTLPDVRAEG
;
A
#
# COMPACT_ATOMS: atom_id res chain seq x y z
N MET A 1 -16.57 -18.87 46.49
CA MET A 1 -16.13 -17.52 46.96
C MET A 1 -14.61 -17.49 46.99
N MET A 2 -13.97 -16.93 45.97
CA MET A 2 -12.51 -16.91 45.87
C MET A 2 -11.96 -15.96 46.93
N LYS A 3 -11.19 -16.48 47.89
CA LYS A 3 -10.47 -15.69 48.90
C LYS A 3 -9.28 -15.01 48.22
N LEU A 4 -9.55 -13.96 47.45
CA LEU A 4 -8.52 -13.16 46.79
C LEU A 4 -7.74 -12.40 47.85
N ARG A 5 -6.45 -12.72 47.96
CA ARG A 5 -5.52 -12.00 48.83
C ARG A 5 -5.36 -10.60 48.23
N LEU A 6 -5.90 -9.57 48.90
CA LEU A 6 -5.95 -8.20 48.39
C LEU A 6 -4.57 -7.69 47.91
N TYR A 7 -3.49 -8.14 48.56
CA TYR A 7 -2.11 -7.84 48.14
C TYR A 7 -1.77 -8.39 46.75
N THR A 8 -2.15 -9.63 46.44
CA THR A 8 -1.92 -10.23 45.13
C THR A 8 -2.72 -9.52 44.05
N CYS A 9 -3.98 -9.17 44.33
CA CYS A 9 -4.81 -8.39 43.41
C CYS A 9 -4.19 -7.01 43.12
N LYS A 10 -3.71 -6.31 44.16
CA LYS A 10 -3.04 -5.00 44.02
C LYS A 10 -1.78 -5.07 43.16
N ILE A 11 -0.97 -6.12 43.30
CA ILE A 11 0.25 -6.31 42.51
C ILE A 11 -0.10 -6.59 41.04
N VAL A 12 -1.09 -7.45 40.79
CA VAL A 12 -1.54 -7.76 39.43
C VAL A 12 -2.10 -6.51 38.75
N LEU A 13 -2.94 -5.73 39.45
CA LEU A 13 -3.47 -4.48 38.92
C LEU A 13 -2.36 -3.45 38.64
N ALA A 14 -1.43 -3.26 39.57
CA ALA A 14 -0.32 -2.31 39.39
C ALA A 14 0.59 -2.68 38.21
N THR A 15 0.97 -3.95 38.10
CA THR A 15 1.81 -4.41 36.98
C THR A 15 1.09 -4.32 35.64
N SER A 16 -0.20 -4.67 35.57
CA SER A 16 -0.99 -4.52 34.35
C SER A 16 -1.13 -3.06 33.91
N LEU A 17 -1.29 -2.13 34.86
CA LEU A 17 -1.38 -0.69 34.59
C LEU A 17 -0.06 -0.13 34.06
N VAL A 18 1.08 -0.54 34.63
CA VAL A 18 2.41 -0.13 34.17
C VAL A 18 2.64 -0.58 32.72
N TRP A 19 2.36 -1.84 32.39
CA TRP A 19 2.51 -2.35 31.03
C TRP A 19 1.57 -1.68 30.03
N PHE A 20 0.34 -1.36 30.44
CA PHE A 20 -0.60 -0.60 29.61
C PHE A 20 -0.08 0.81 29.32
N ILE A 21 0.38 1.54 30.35
CA ILE A 21 0.94 2.89 30.18
C ILE A 21 2.18 2.86 29.29
N CYS A 22 3.11 1.91 29.50
CA CYS A 22 4.27 1.74 28.62
C CYS A 22 3.86 1.50 27.17
N GLY A 23 2.82 0.68 26.91
CA GLY A 23 2.30 0.44 25.57
C GLY A 23 1.69 1.69 24.92
N VAL A 24 0.93 2.49 25.68
CA VAL A 24 0.37 3.76 25.20
C VAL A 24 1.46 4.78 24.87
N VAL A 25 2.50 4.90 25.72
CA VAL A 25 3.64 5.80 25.47
C VAL A 25 4.45 5.36 24.25
N LEU A 26 4.70 4.05 24.10
CA LEU A 26 5.35 3.50 22.91
C LEU A 26 4.52 3.77 21.65
N MET A 27 3.21 3.52 21.69
CA MET A 27 2.34 3.83 20.56
C MET A 27 2.36 5.32 20.24
N MET A 28 2.23 6.21 21.23
CA MET A 28 2.32 7.66 21.05
C MET A 28 3.64 8.08 20.39
N TYR A 29 4.76 7.51 20.85
CA TYR A 29 6.09 7.75 20.26
C TYR A 29 6.17 7.36 18.78
N TYR A 30 5.51 6.27 18.38
CA TYR A 30 5.45 5.84 16.97
C TYR A 30 4.35 6.54 16.16
N THR A 31 3.26 7.01 16.80
CA THR A 31 2.11 7.61 16.14
C THR A 31 2.16 9.14 16.08
N ASP A 32 3.06 9.81 16.80
CA ASP A 32 3.21 11.28 16.75
C ASP A 32 3.73 11.83 15.41
N CYS A 33 3.89 10.96 14.40
CA CYS A 33 4.04 11.32 12.98
C CYS A 33 2.84 10.92 12.10
N ILE A 34 1.72 10.45 12.67
CA ILE A 34 0.56 9.89 11.95
C ILE A 34 -0.73 10.72 12.12
N GLY A 35 -0.66 11.88 12.78
CA GLY A 35 -1.80 12.78 12.99
C GLY A 35 -1.45 14.23 12.64
N ASP A 36 -2.30 14.86 11.83
CA ASP A 36 -2.16 16.20 11.23
C ASP A 36 -2.05 17.39 12.23
N ASN A 37 -1.91 17.13 13.54
CA ASN A 37 -2.05 18.15 14.60
C ASN A 37 -0.99 18.08 15.72
N SER A 38 0.27 17.70 15.43
CA SER A 38 1.37 17.85 16.40
C SER A 38 2.32 18.99 15.99
N ALA A 39 2.54 19.94 16.91
CA ALA A 39 3.38 21.13 16.71
C ALA A 39 4.87 20.81 16.49
N ALA A 40 5.29 19.55 16.57
CA ALA A 40 6.66 19.11 16.34
C ALA A 40 7.03 19.02 14.84
N CYS A 41 6.05 18.91 13.93
CA CYS A 41 6.26 18.95 12.46
C CYS A 41 6.05 20.35 11.85
N GLN A 42 6.08 21.42 12.66
CA GLN A 42 5.83 22.78 12.16
C GLN A 42 7.02 23.41 11.40
N SER A 43 8.21 22.78 11.45
CA SER A 43 9.40 23.31 10.76
C SER A 43 9.33 23.18 9.23
N PHE A 44 8.61 22.19 8.69
CA PHE A 44 8.48 22.03 7.23
C PHE A 44 7.24 22.73 6.62
N ARG A 45 6.19 23.00 7.42
CA ARG A 45 4.95 23.64 6.93
C ARG A 45 5.00 25.18 6.99
N SER A 46 5.80 25.77 7.89
CA SER A 46 5.90 27.23 8.08
C SER A 46 6.66 27.99 6.98
N GLN A 47 7.38 27.32 6.08
CA GLN A 47 8.12 28.01 5.02
C GLN A 47 7.24 28.46 3.84
N LYS A 48 6.00 27.94 3.70
CA LYS A 48 5.12 28.27 2.57
C LYS A 48 4.08 29.38 2.86
N ALA A 49 4.02 29.92 4.08
CA ALA A 49 2.92 30.80 4.50
C ALA A 49 3.31 32.22 4.92
N ARG A 50 4.55 32.68 4.67
CA ARG A 50 4.96 34.09 4.88
C ARG A 50 5.17 34.86 3.56
N GLY A 51 4.23 34.73 2.63
CA GLY A 51 4.37 35.40 1.33
C GLY A 51 3.09 35.67 0.56
N ILE A 52 1.90 35.49 1.15
CA ILE A 52 0.65 35.69 0.41
C ILE A 52 -0.27 36.64 1.19
N SER A 53 -0.31 37.88 0.71
CA SER A 53 -1.24 38.93 1.12
C SER A 53 -2.70 38.43 1.06
N ILE A 54 -3.51 38.84 2.03
CA ILE A 54 -4.96 38.55 2.16
C ILE A 54 -5.74 38.88 0.87
N ARG A 55 -5.19 39.72 -0.04
CA ARG A 55 -5.75 39.99 -1.37
C ARG A 55 -5.79 38.77 -2.30
N ALA A 56 -4.94 37.78 -2.08
CA ALA A 56 -4.87 36.57 -2.92
C ALA A 56 -5.97 35.54 -2.60
N GLN A 57 -6.55 35.56 -1.39
CA GLN A 57 -7.64 34.64 -1.07
C GLN A 57 -8.93 34.99 -1.83
N LYS A 58 -9.12 36.25 -2.23
CA LYS A 58 -10.30 36.69 -3.01
C LYS A 58 -10.15 36.43 -4.52
N LEU A 59 -8.95 36.14 -5.03
CA LEU A 59 -8.71 35.80 -6.44
C LEU A 59 -8.80 34.29 -6.73
N PHE A 60 -9.00 33.45 -5.70
CA PHE A 60 -9.15 32.01 -5.89
C PHE A 60 -10.60 31.59 -6.16
N ARG A 61 -11.57 32.50 -6.01
CA ARG A 61 -12.94 32.27 -6.47
C ARG A 61 -13.20 33.09 -7.72
N LEU A 62 -13.45 32.38 -8.83
CA LEU A 62 -13.92 32.86 -10.13
C LEU A 62 -12.85 33.34 -11.13
N THR A 63 -11.75 32.61 -11.27
CA THR A 63 -11.10 32.53 -12.58
C THR A 63 -11.47 31.19 -13.18
N GLU A 64 -12.48 31.19 -14.05
CA GLU A 64 -12.62 30.13 -15.05
C GLU A 64 -11.27 29.96 -15.75
N PRO A 65 -10.82 28.72 -16.01
CA PRO A 65 -9.53 28.50 -16.63
C PRO A 65 -9.46 29.30 -17.94
N PRO A 66 -8.40 30.10 -18.19
CA PRO A 66 -8.28 30.84 -19.42
C PRO A 66 -8.28 29.86 -20.59
N THR A 67 -9.31 29.93 -21.42
CA THR A 67 -9.42 29.22 -22.70
C THR A 67 -8.51 29.87 -23.73
N THR A 68 -7.19 29.84 -23.51
CA THR A 68 -6.09 30.14 -24.46
C THR A 68 -4.84 30.12 -23.58
N SER A 69 -3.91 29.18 -23.66
CA SER A 69 -3.28 28.55 -24.81
C SER A 69 -3.24 27.04 -24.64
N ALA A 70 -3.43 26.30 -25.73
CA ALA A 70 -2.99 24.91 -25.78
C ALA A 70 -1.51 24.88 -25.39
N ASP A 71 -1.19 24.27 -24.24
CA ASP A 71 0.19 23.94 -23.90
C ASP A 71 0.74 23.11 -25.06
N GLU A 72 1.68 23.66 -25.83
CA GLU A 72 2.30 22.97 -26.98
C GLU A 72 3.00 21.64 -26.59
N ASN A 73 3.02 21.31 -25.29
CA ASN A 73 3.58 20.10 -24.71
C ASN A 73 2.55 19.04 -24.32
N PHE A 74 1.33 19.05 -24.89
CA PHE A 74 0.45 17.89 -24.79
C PHE A 74 1.05 16.71 -25.56
N ARG A 75 1.74 15.81 -24.85
CA ARG A 75 2.14 14.52 -25.39
C ARG A 75 0.89 13.70 -25.66
N TYR A 76 0.66 13.38 -26.93
CA TYR A 76 -0.36 12.42 -27.30
C TYR A 76 0.02 11.04 -26.74
N TRP A 77 -0.93 10.38 -26.07
CA TRP A 77 -0.74 8.99 -25.65
C TRP A 77 -0.70 8.10 -26.89
N SER A 78 0.41 7.40 -27.10
CA SER A 78 0.47 6.33 -28.10
C SER A 78 0.21 4.99 -27.40
N PRO A 79 -0.63 4.12 -27.96
CA PRO A 79 -0.81 2.78 -27.41
C PRO A 79 0.50 2.03 -27.46
N VAL A 80 0.88 1.43 -26.32
CA VAL A 80 2.00 0.49 -26.29
C VAL A 80 1.60 -0.73 -27.10
N VAL A 81 2.38 -1.05 -28.14
CA VAL A 81 2.20 -2.28 -28.91
C VAL A 81 2.68 -3.45 -28.05
N VAL A 82 1.74 -4.20 -27.50
CA VAL A 82 2.06 -5.41 -26.74
C VAL A 82 2.07 -6.59 -27.71
N ASN A 83 3.24 -7.18 -27.93
CA ASN A 83 3.35 -8.39 -28.73
C ASN A 83 2.66 -9.55 -28.00
N SER A 84 1.95 -10.39 -28.75
CA SER A 84 1.33 -11.59 -28.19
C SER A 84 2.39 -12.64 -27.90
N ASN A 85 2.29 -13.25 -26.72
CA ASN A 85 3.19 -14.34 -26.34
C ASN A 85 2.86 -15.63 -27.12
N PRO A 86 3.85 -16.51 -27.33
CA PRO A 86 3.60 -17.79 -27.97
C PRO A 86 2.61 -18.64 -27.18
N SER A 87 1.68 -19.26 -27.90
CA SER A 87 0.62 -20.07 -27.31
C SER A 87 1.09 -21.35 -26.64
N HIS A 88 2.38 -21.69 -26.58
CA HIS A 88 2.91 -22.86 -25.84
C HIS A 88 3.52 -22.47 -24.49
N TRP A 89 3.61 -21.17 -24.20
CA TRP A 89 4.22 -20.70 -22.96
C TRP A 89 3.40 -21.11 -21.72
N PRO A 90 4.07 -21.36 -20.59
CA PRO A 90 3.41 -21.73 -19.35
C PRO A 90 2.51 -20.58 -18.85
N GLY A 91 1.26 -20.90 -18.49
CA GLY A 91 0.32 -19.93 -17.94
C GLY A 91 -0.45 -19.08 -18.96
N GLU A 92 -0.12 -19.19 -20.25
CA GLU A 92 -0.85 -18.50 -21.32
C GLU A 92 -2.27 -19.03 -21.47
N MET A 93 -3.20 -18.13 -21.76
CA MET A 93 -4.65 -18.40 -21.84
C MET A 93 -5.19 -19.06 -20.56
N GLY A 94 -4.54 -18.85 -19.42
CA GLY A 94 -4.95 -19.41 -18.13
C GLY A 94 -4.64 -20.89 -17.94
N ARG A 95 -3.81 -21.52 -18.80
CA ARG A 95 -3.44 -22.93 -18.65
C ARG A 95 -2.60 -23.19 -17.40
N ALA A 96 -2.79 -24.37 -16.81
CA ALA A 96 -2.02 -24.80 -15.64
C ALA A 96 -0.52 -24.92 -15.96
N VAL A 97 0.33 -24.46 -15.02
CA VAL A 97 1.79 -24.60 -15.10
C VAL A 97 2.21 -25.84 -14.35
N VAL A 98 2.79 -26.80 -15.07
CA VAL A 98 3.33 -28.04 -14.49
C VAL A 98 4.80 -27.83 -14.14
N ILE A 99 5.17 -28.19 -12.91
CA ILE A 99 6.55 -28.11 -12.43
C ILE A 99 7.14 -29.53 -12.46
N PRO A 100 8.35 -29.72 -13.01
CA PRO A 100 8.99 -31.03 -13.04
C PRO A 100 9.28 -31.52 -11.60
N PRO A 101 9.29 -32.84 -11.38
CA PRO A 101 9.46 -33.42 -10.04
C PRO A 101 10.83 -33.08 -9.42
N GLU A 102 11.85 -32.85 -10.25
CA GLU A 102 13.21 -32.47 -9.84
C GLU A 102 13.24 -31.15 -9.05
N GLU A 103 12.32 -30.21 -9.33
CA GLU A 103 12.27 -28.90 -8.66
C GLU A 103 11.16 -28.82 -7.59
N GLU A 104 10.61 -29.96 -7.19
CA GLU A 104 9.50 -30.01 -6.25
C GLU A 104 9.90 -29.60 -4.83
N GLU A 105 11.16 -29.81 -4.45
CA GLU A 105 11.74 -29.36 -3.18
C GLU A 105 11.85 -27.83 -3.14
N LEU A 106 12.42 -27.22 -4.18
CA LEU A 106 12.50 -25.77 -4.33
C LEU A 106 11.12 -25.11 -4.31
N ARG A 107 10.13 -25.75 -4.96
CA ARG A 107 8.74 -25.32 -4.91
C ARG A 107 8.21 -25.30 -3.47
N LYS A 108 8.46 -26.35 -2.68
CA LYS A 108 8.02 -26.45 -1.27
C LYS A 108 8.68 -25.39 -0.40
N GLU A 109 9.95 -25.10 -0.62
CA GLU A 109 10.67 -24.04 0.09
C GLU A 109 10.11 -22.66 -0.25
N LYS A 110 10.00 -22.35 -1.54
CA LYS A 110 9.45 -21.08 -2.02
C LYS A 110 7.99 -20.87 -1.62
N PHE A 111 7.20 -21.94 -1.48
CA PHE A 111 5.83 -21.87 -1.00
C PHE A 111 5.75 -21.32 0.44
N LYS A 112 6.73 -21.62 1.29
CA LYS A 112 6.71 -21.16 2.70
C LYS A 112 6.78 -19.64 2.83
N LEU A 113 7.46 -18.96 1.89
CA LEU A 113 7.64 -17.51 1.93
C LEU A 113 6.31 -16.76 1.84
N ASN A 114 5.45 -17.24 0.96
CA ASN A 114 4.35 -16.44 0.42
C ASN A 114 3.02 -17.20 0.36
N GLN A 115 3.01 -18.48 0.74
CA GLN A 115 1.86 -19.38 0.68
C GLN A 115 1.24 -19.51 -0.73
N PHE A 116 2.03 -19.19 -1.76
CA PHE A 116 1.71 -19.42 -3.16
C PHE A 116 2.91 -20.04 -3.89
N ASN A 117 2.63 -20.68 -5.03
CA ASN A 117 3.67 -21.32 -5.83
C ASN A 117 4.47 -20.27 -6.62
N LEU A 118 5.45 -19.67 -5.95
CA LEU A 118 6.32 -18.66 -6.53
C LEU A 118 7.11 -19.22 -7.73
N LEU A 119 7.52 -20.50 -7.68
CA LEU A 119 8.24 -21.14 -8.78
C LEU A 119 7.39 -21.24 -10.06
N ALA A 120 6.07 -21.46 -9.94
CA ALA A 120 5.16 -21.38 -11.08
C ALA A 120 5.02 -19.93 -11.57
N SER A 121 4.84 -18.97 -10.65
CA SER A 121 4.69 -17.55 -10.99
C SER A 121 5.90 -17.01 -11.76
N ASP A 122 7.12 -17.36 -11.33
CA ASP A 122 8.37 -16.93 -11.96
C ASP A 122 8.49 -17.40 -13.41
N ARG A 123 7.81 -18.50 -13.77
CA ARG A 123 7.80 -19.06 -15.13
C ARG A 123 6.73 -18.46 -16.02
N ILE A 124 5.70 -17.84 -15.45
CA ILE A 124 4.60 -17.23 -16.21
C ILE A 124 5.07 -15.88 -16.77
N ALA A 125 4.73 -15.60 -18.03
CA ALA A 125 5.04 -14.31 -18.63
C ALA A 125 4.28 -13.16 -17.94
N LEU A 126 4.94 -12.01 -17.77
CA LEU A 126 4.36 -10.84 -17.11
C LEU A 126 3.14 -10.30 -17.88
N ASN A 127 3.17 -10.40 -19.21
CA ASN A 127 2.14 -9.95 -20.14
C ASN A 127 1.27 -11.10 -20.66
N ARG A 128 1.01 -12.13 -19.83
CA ARG A 128 0.18 -13.27 -20.25
C ARG A 128 -1.26 -12.88 -20.56
N THR A 129 -1.87 -13.64 -21.47
CA THR A 129 -3.26 -13.45 -21.90
C THR A 129 -4.23 -14.37 -21.16
N LEU A 130 -5.50 -13.96 -21.06
CA LEU A 130 -6.59 -14.74 -20.45
C LEU A 130 -7.84 -14.71 -21.36
N PRO A 131 -8.61 -15.82 -21.41
CA PRO A 131 -9.92 -15.80 -22.07
C PRO A 131 -10.90 -14.95 -21.28
N ASP A 132 -11.77 -14.22 -21.98
CA ASP A 132 -12.87 -13.51 -21.34
C ASP A 132 -13.99 -14.50 -21.01
N VAL A 133 -14.41 -14.53 -19.75
CA VAL A 133 -15.44 -15.44 -19.22
C VAL A 133 -16.68 -14.68 -18.73
N ARG A 134 -16.75 -13.37 -18.99
CA ARG A 134 -17.90 -12.54 -18.62
C ARG A 134 -19.10 -12.91 -19.50
N ALA A 135 -20.31 -12.80 -18.95
CA ALA A 135 -21.53 -13.06 -19.72
C ALA A 135 -21.76 -11.93 -20.74
N GLU A 136 -22.19 -12.29 -21.95
CA GLU A 136 -22.69 -11.33 -22.93
C GLU A 136 -24.06 -10.82 -22.46
N GLY A 137 -24.24 -9.50 -22.48
CA GLY A 137 -25.46 -8.81 -22.03
C GLY A 137 -26.62 -8.85 -23.01
#